data_AF-A0A941YMH0-F1
#
_entry.id   AF-A0A941YMH0-F1
#
_cell.length_a   1.000
_cell.length_b   1.000
_cell.length_c   1.000
_cell.angle_alpha   90.00
_cell.angle_beta   90.00
_cell.angle_gamma   90.00
#
_symmetry.space_group_name_H-M   'P 1'
#
loop_
_entity.id
_entity.type
_entity.pdbx_description
1 polymer ?
#
loop_
_entity_poly.entity_id
_entity_poly.type
_entity_poly.pdbx_seq_one_letter_code
_entity_poly.pdbx_strand_id
1 'polypeptide(L)' 'NRKETPETVTVWERHWGDHKITQQSMEGKWLDSQIYEFVVTLQPNEVKKITYTIETKWD' A
#
# COMPACT_ATOMS: atom_id res chain seq x y z
N ASN A 1 -15.78 2.08 2.76
CA ASN A 1 -15.91 3.51 3.07
C ASN A 1 -17.39 3.87 2.99
N ARG A 2 -18.03 4.41 4.05
CA ARG A 2 -19.47 4.82 4.05
C ARG A 2 -19.62 6.35 4.06
N LYS A 3 -18.55 7.09 3.71
CA LYS A 3 -18.53 8.56 3.74
C LYS A 3 -19.07 9.12 2.43
N GLU A 4 -19.73 10.28 2.51
CA GLU A 4 -20.36 10.99 1.39
C GLU A 4 -19.36 11.86 0.60
N THR A 5 -18.13 12.03 1.09
CA THR A 5 -17.07 12.80 0.45
C THR A 5 -15.89 11.92 0.04
N PRO A 6 -15.21 12.23 -1.08
CA PRO A 6 -13.95 11.58 -1.42
C PRO A 6 -12.92 11.76 -0.31
N GLU A 7 -12.18 10.70 0.01
CA GLU A 7 -11.15 10.72 1.04
C GLU A 7 -9.86 10.11 0.51
N THR A 8 -8.74 10.75 0.81
CA THR A 8 -7.42 10.18 0.57
C THR A 8 -7.00 9.39 1.80
N VAL A 9 -6.81 8.09 1.63
CA VAL A 9 -6.34 7.17 2.66
C VAL A 9 -4.91 6.78 2.37
N THR A 10 -4.07 6.86 3.39
CA THR A 10 -2.69 6.39 3.32
C THR A 10 -2.61 5.00 3.96
N VAL A 11 -2.13 4.02 3.20
CA VAL A 11 -1.88 2.66 3.69
C VAL A 11 -0.36 2.48 3.79
N TRP A 12 0.11 2.12 4.98
CA TRP A 12 1.52 1.87 5.25
C TRP A 12 1.73 0.40 5.57
N GLU A 13 2.50 -0.27 4.71
CA GLU A 13 2.93 -1.64 4.92
C GLU A 13 4.36 -1.63 5.43
N ARG A 14 4.59 -2.34 6.54
CA ARG A 14 5.90 -2.40 7.19
C ARG A 14 6.56 -3.75 6.94
N HIS A 15 7.81 -3.71 6.55
CA HIS A 15 8.60 -4.89 6.21
C HIS A 15 9.95 -4.85 6.93
N TRP A 16 10.39 -6.02 7.40
CA TRP A 16 11.67 -6.21 8.09
C TRP A 16 12.52 -7.21 7.31
N GLY A 17 13.84 -7.12 7.47
CA GLY A 17 14.80 -7.89 6.66
C GLY A 17 14.93 -7.31 5.25
N ASP A 18 15.71 -7.99 4.40
CA ASP A 18 15.84 -7.61 3.00
C ASP A 18 14.58 -7.95 2.25
N HIS A 19 14.01 -6.97 1.56
CA HIS A 19 12.73 -7.16 0.90
C HIS A 19 12.60 -6.40 -0.42
N LYS A 20 11.73 -6.91 -1.29
CA LYS A 20 11.45 -6.31 -2.59
C LYS A 20 10.02 -6.60 -3.01
N ILE A 21 9.31 -5.54 -3.43
CA ILE A 21 8.01 -5.71 -4.09
C ILE A 21 8.24 -6.20 -5.52
N THR A 22 7.59 -7.30 -5.85
CA THR A 22 7.71 -7.94 -7.17
C THR A 22 6.48 -7.74 -8.04
N GLN A 23 5.31 -7.61 -7.43
CA GLN A 23 4.05 -7.35 -8.12
C GLN A 23 3.20 -6.41 -7.28
N GLN A 24 2.48 -5.52 -7.96
CA GLN A 24 1.56 -4.58 -7.31
C GLN A 24 0.42 -4.21 -8.24
N SER A 25 -0.80 -4.16 -7.71
CA SER A 25 -2.00 -3.72 -8.42
C SER A 25 -2.12 -2.19 -8.49
N MET A 26 -1.34 -1.48 -7.68
CA MET A 26 -1.29 -0.04 -7.58
C MET A 26 0.14 0.37 -7.25
N GLU A 27 0.62 1.45 -7.84
CA GLU A 27 1.95 1.96 -7.50
C GLU A 27 1.93 2.58 -6.10
N GLY A 28 2.91 2.21 -5.29
CA GLY A 28 3.26 2.91 -4.05
C GLY A 28 4.70 3.41 -4.10
N LYS A 29 5.20 3.86 -2.95
CA LYS A 29 6.60 4.29 -2.80
C LYS A 29 7.15 3.87 -1.44
N TRP A 30 8.46 3.63 -1.39
CA TRP A 30 9.17 3.49 -0.12
C TRP A 30 9.30 4.88 0.52
N LEU A 31 8.80 5.03 1.74
CA LEU A 31 9.04 6.23 2.56
C LEU A 31 10.39 6.14 3.27
N ASP A 32 10.76 4.93 3.68
CA ASP A 32 12.05 4.58 4.26
C ASP A 32 12.39 3.11 3.89
N SER A 33 13.44 2.56 4.50
CA SER A 33 13.88 1.19 4.23
C SER A 33 12.93 0.10 4.73
N GLN A 34 11.84 0.43 5.40
CA GLN A 34 10.88 -0.52 6.00
C GLN A 34 9.43 -0.22 5.65
N ILE A 35 9.10 1.02 5.29
CA ILE A 35 7.72 1.46 5.08
C ILE A 35 7.45 1.67 3.60
N TYR A 36 6.53 0.88 3.06
CA TYR A 36 5.93 1.09 1.75
C TYR A 36 4.58 1.78 1.87
N GLU A 37 4.39 2.89 1.17
CA GLU A 37 3.19 3.71 1.19
C GLU A 37 2.37 3.57 -0.09
N PHE A 38 1.07 3.31 0.09
CA PHE A 38 0.05 3.51 -0.94
C PHE A 38 -0.83 4.71 -0.58
N VAL A 39 -0.97 5.66 -1.51
CA VAL A 39 -1.88 6.80 -1.38
C VAL A 39 -3.13 6.53 -2.22
N VAL A 40 -4.26 6.36 -1.56
CA VAL A 40 -5.49 5.86 -2.18
C VAL A 40 -6.59 6.90 -2.07
N THR A 41 -6.95 7.52 -3.19
CA THR A 41 -8.16 8.33 -3.26
C THR A 41 -9.37 7.41 -3.45
N LEU A 42 -10.26 7.41 -2.46
CA LEU A 42 -11.53 6.68 -2.46
C LEU A 42 -12.68 7.64 -2.70
N GLN A 43 -13.52 7.34 -3.68
CA GLN A 43 -14.81 8.01 -3.87
C GLN A 43 -15.83 7.57 -2.80
N PRO A 44 -16.93 8.33 -2.63
CA PRO A 44 -18.02 7.92 -1.75
C PRO A 44 -18.53 6.53 -2.08
N ASN A 45 -18.71 5.69 -1.05
CA ASN A 45 -19.12 4.28 -1.17
C ASN A 45 -18.21 3.38 -2.04
N GLU A 46 -17.01 3.84 -2.40
CA GLU A 46 -16.05 3.04 -3.15
C GLU A 46 -15.30 2.06 -2.23
N VAL A 47 -15.03 0.87 -2.77
CA VAL A 47 -14.13 -0.12 -2.18
C VAL A 47 -13.04 -0.40 -3.19
N LYS A 48 -11.79 -0.03 -2.85
CA LYS A 48 -10.60 -0.44 -3.62
C LYS A 48 -9.88 -1.55 -2.90
N LYS A 49 -9.47 -2.57 -3.66
CA LYS A 49 -8.60 -3.65 -3.18
C LYS A 49 -7.20 -3.42 -3.72
N ILE A 50 -6.21 -3.38 -2.83
CA ILE A 50 -4.79 -3.33 -3.18
C ILE A 50 -4.25 -4.73 -2.99
N THR A 51 -3.55 -5.25 -4.00
CA THR A 51 -2.86 -6.53 -3.94
C THR A 51 -1.41 -6.29 -4.32
N TYR A 52 -0.49 -6.74 -3.47
CA TYR A 52 0.93 -6.65 -3.75
C TYR A 52 1.62 -7.93 -3.25
N THR A 53 2.76 -8.25 -3.86
CA THR A 53 3.59 -9.38 -3.51
C THR A 53 4.94 -8.86 -3.08
N ILE A 54 5.39 -9.31 -1.91
CA ILE A 54 6.72 -9.02 -1.40
C ILE A 54 7.54 -10.30 -1.28
N GLU A 55 8.75 -10.25 -1.79
CA GLU A 55 9.78 -11.24 -1.49
C GLU A 55 10.59 -10.74 -0.31
N THR A 56 10.71 -11.56 0.74
CA THR A 56 11.55 -11.27 1.90
C THR A 56 12.65 -12.32 2.01
N LYS A 57 13.90 -11.87 2.15
CA LYS A 57 15.05 -12.70 2.43
C LYS A 57 15.43 -12.57 3.90
N TRP A 58 15.63 -13.72 4.53
CA TRP A 58 16.12 -13.85 5.89
C TRP A 58 17.45 -14.58 5.78
N ASP A 59 18.56 -13.86 5.94
CA ASP A 59 19.91 -14.43 6.09
C ASP A 59 20.17 -14.83 7.56
#